data_AF-A0A2G2I9K8-F1
#
_entry.id   AF-A0A2G2I9K8-F1
#
_cell.length_a   1.000
_cell.length_b   1.000
_cell.length_c   1.000
_cell.angle_alpha   90.00
_cell.angle_beta   90.00
_cell.angle_gamma   90.00
#
_symmetry.space_group_name_H-M   'P 1'
#
loop_
_entity.id
_entity.type
_entity.pdbx_description
1 polymer ?
#
loop_
_entity_poly.entity_id
_entity_poly.type
_entity_poly.pdbx_seq_one_letter_code
_entity_poly.pdbx_strand_id
1 'polypeptide(L)'
;MLSWELPEALIQEGDYAGAPFTFHQQYTWSMNEKATLRRHLESWRGIPFREEDFGEDGCDTRDLLGKPCMLTLAQSSQSFRAFVSLQGISRLEKGKQPPGVPHNPITYFSMDATHIDMVTFERLSEKVKATIQKSPEYERLTRAVPMRIWQAHPVTHAKTLYSRHSQSTQPASDDLSSRGTPSIIMPVARRQATCQEVV
;
A
#
# COMPACT_ATOMS: atom_id res chain seq x y z
N MET A 1 11.15 5.81 -5.27
CA MET A 1 11.63 5.35 -3.95
C MET A 1 10.42 4.95 -3.14
N LEU A 2 10.50 3.83 -2.41
CA LEU A 2 9.47 3.44 -1.45
C LEU A 2 10.07 3.45 -0.04
N SER A 3 9.24 3.81 0.94
CA SER A 3 9.65 3.90 2.34
C SER A 3 8.62 3.22 3.23
N TRP A 4 9.10 2.49 4.23
CA TRP A 4 8.27 1.81 5.21
C TRP A 4 8.74 2.16 6.61
N GLU A 5 7.78 2.43 7.49
CA GLU A 5 8.04 2.63 8.91
C GLU A 5 7.86 1.31 9.66
N LEU A 6 8.73 1.04 10.64
CA LEU A 6 8.59 -0.04 11.60
C LEU A 6 8.22 0.60 12.96
N PRO A 7 6.92 0.70 13.31
CA PRO A 7 6.49 1.47 14.48
C PRO A 7 7.04 0.97 15.82
N GLU A 8 7.27 -0.34 15.91
CA GLU A 8 7.81 -0.99 17.10
C GLU A 8 9.34 -0.82 17.25
N ALA A 9 10.04 -0.54 16.15
CA ALA A 9 11.49 -0.43 16.13
C ALA A 9 11.90 1.03 16.32
N LEU A 10 12.00 1.47 17.58
CA LEU A 10 12.46 2.82 17.90
C LEU A 10 13.99 2.92 17.86
N ILE A 11 14.48 4.04 17.33
CA ILE A 11 15.90 4.37 17.36
C ILE A 11 16.30 4.62 18.82
N GLN A 12 17.35 3.92 19.29
CA GLN A 12 17.76 3.97 20.70
C GLN A 12 18.71 5.12 21.02
N GLU A 13 19.52 5.56 20.06
CA GLU A 13 20.63 6.50 20.28
C GLU A 13 20.74 7.55 19.15
N GLY A 14 21.34 8.70 19.47
CA GLY A 14 21.59 9.81 18.55
C GLY A 14 20.45 10.84 18.45
N ASP A 15 20.57 11.77 17.51
CA ASP A 15 19.64 12.90 17.34
C ASP A 15 18.19 12.49 17.03
N TYR A 16 17.97 11.23 16.65
CA TYR A 16 16.67 10.66 16.29
C TYR A 16 16.17 9.64 17.33
N ALA A 17 16.76 9.60 18.53
CA ALA A 17 16.34 8.69 19.59
C ALA A 17 14.84 8.86 19.91
N GLY A 18 14.11 7.74 19.99
CA GLY A 18 12.66 7.70 20.19
C GLY A 18 11.80 7.83 18.92
N ALA A 19 12.40 8.13 17.75
CA ALA A 19 11.69 8.09 16.47
C ALA A 19 11.63 6.65 15.93
N PRO A 20 10.58 6.29 15.16
CA PRO A 20 10.48 4.96 14.56
C PRO A 20 11.48 4.79 13.42
N PHE A 21 11.99 3.58 13.29
CA PHE A 21 12.91 3.22 12.22
C PHE A 21 12.19 3.23 10.88
N THR A 22 12.74 3.97 9.91
CA THR A 22 12.22 4.01 8.55
C THR A 22 13.20 3.34 7.60
N PHE A 23 12.72 2.32 6.87
CA PHE A 23 13.48 1.65 5.83
C PHE A 23 13.14 2.25 4.46
N HIS A 24 14.16 2.62 3.69
CA HIS A 24 13.99 3.20 2.36
C HIS A 24 14.63 2.31 1.29
N GLN A 25 13.92 2.06 0.20
CA GLN A 25 14.47 1.37 -0.97
C GLN A 25 14.29 2.24 -2.22
N GLN A 26 15.41 2.44 -2.93
CA GLN A 26 15.41 3.05 -4.26
C GLN A 26 15.14 1.97 -5.32
N TYR A 27 14.35 2.32 -6.31
CA TYR A 27 13.97 1.47 -7.43
C TYR A 27 14.08 2.24 -8.72
N THR A 28 14.41 1.54 -9.80
CA THR A 28 14.08 1.99 -11.15
C THR A 28 12.58 1.81 -11.36
N TRP A 29 11.91 2.86 -11.87
CA TRP A 29 10.48 2.81 -12.19
C TRP A 29 10.25 1.96 -13.45
N SER A 30 10.17 0.64 -13.27
CA SER A 30 9.96 -0.32 -14.34
C SER A 30 8.99 -1.42 -13.89
N MET A 31 8.00 -1.70 -14.73
CA MET A 31 7.01 -2.76 -14.53
C MET A 31 7.25 -3.97 -15.45
N ASN A 32 8.49 -4.15 -15.94
CA ASN A 32 8.87 -5.36 -16.64
C ASN A 32 8.79 -6.56 -15.67
N GLU A 33 8.44 -7.75 -16.15
CA GLU A 33 8.38 -9.00 -15.38
C GLU A 33 9.65 -9.30 -14.56
N LYS A 34 10.81 -8.87 -15.04
CA LYS A 34 12.10 -9.05 -14.34
C LYS A 34 12.44 -7.91 -13.36
N ALA A 35 11.65 -6.84 -13.33
CA ALA A 35 11.93 -5.69 -12.49
C ALA A 35 11.66 -6.01 -11.02
N THR A 36 12.60 -5.65 -10.14
CA THR A 36 12.46 -5.86 -8.70
C THR A 36 11.25 -5.12 -8.13
N LEU A 37 10.96 -3.92 -8.64
CA LEU A 37 9.78 -3.14 -8.24
C LEU A 37 8.50 -3.94 -8.49
N ARG A 38 8.29 -4.43 -9.73
CA ARG A 38 7.13 -5.25 -10.09
C ARG A 38 6.98 -6.45 -9.15
N ARG A 39 8.04 -7.25 -8.99
CA ARG A 39 8.03 -8.43 -8.11
C ARG A 39 7.60 -8.09 -6.68
N HIS A 40 8.10 -6.99 -6.13
CA HIS A 40 7.76 -6.56 -4.77
C HIS A 40 6.31 -6.10 -4.67
N LEU A 41 5.81 -5.34 -5.66
CA LEU A 41 4.42 -4.88 -5.71
C LEU A 41 3.44 -6.05 -5.89
N GLU A 42 3.75 -7.03 -6.74
CA GLU A 42 2.94 -8.25 -6.93
C GLU A 42 2.83 -9.06 -5.64
N SER A 43 3.95 -9.24 -4.94
CA SER A 43 3.98 -9.98 -3.68
C SER A 43 3.26 -9.23 -2.55
N TRP A 44 3.37 -7.90 -2.50
CA TRP A 44 2.64 -7.08 -1.54
C TRP A 44 1.13 -7.06 -1.83
N ARG A 45 0.74 -6.89 -3.10
CA ARG A 45 -0.68 -6.93 -3.51
C ARG A 45 -1.24 -8.35 -3.51
N GLY A 46 -0.42 -9.40 -3.54
CA GLY A 46 -0.83 -10.81 -3.59
C GLY A 46 -1.54 -11.22 -4.89
N ILE A 47 -1.41 -10.41 -5.95
CA ILE A 47 -2.03 -10.60 -7.26
C ILE A 47 -0.97 -10.22 -8.32
N PRO A 48 -0.67 -11.08 -9.30
CA PRO A 48 0.29 -10.74 -10.35
C PRO A 48 -0.26 -9.62 -11.26
N PHE A 49 0.61 -8.79 -11.83
CA PHE A 49 0.18 -7.81 -12.82
C PHE A 49 -0.14 -8.47 -14.15
N ARG A 50 -1.24 -8.03 -14.77
CA ARG A 50 -1.66 -8.39 -16.13
C ARG A 50 -1.59 -7.15 -17.02
N GLU A 51 -1.69 -7.33 -18.33
CA GLU A 51 -1.65 -6.21 -19.28
C GLU A 51 -2.70 -5.13 -18.99
N GLU A 52 -3.88 -5.57 -18.52
CA GLU A 52 -5.00 -4.72 -18.10
C GLU A 52 -4.63 -3.77 -16.95
N ASP A 53 -3.65 -4.12 -16.11
CA ASP A 53 -3.26 -3.31 -14.94
C ASP A 53 -2.37 -2.10 -15.31
N PHE A 54 -1.92 -1.95 -16.55
CA PHE A 54 -0.98 -0.89 -16.96
C PHE A 54 -1.61 0.32 -17.67
N GLY A 55 -2.94 0.37 -17.76
CA GLY A 55 -3.70 1.47 -18.39
C GLY A 55 -4.10 2.59 -17.41
N GLU A 56 -4.93 3.51 -17.89
CA GLU A 56 -5.49 4.62 -17.08
C GLU A 56 -6.35 4.11 -15.91
N ASP A 57 -7.06 3.00 -16.12
CA ASP A 57 -7.83 2.28 -15.07
C ASP A 57 -6.99 1.21 -14.35
N GLY A 58 -5.68 1.25 -14.54
CA GLY A 58 -4.73 0.28 -14.01
C GLY A 58 -4.45 0.41 -12.52
N CYS A 59 -3.47 -0.35 -12.03
CA CYS A 59 -3.11 -0.33 -10.63
C CYS A 59 -2.36 0.96 -10.25
N ASP A 60 -2.95 1.81 -9.41
CA ASP A 60 -2.25 2.95 -8.83
C ASP A 60 -1.42 2.51 -7.61
N THR A 61 -0.13 2.87 -7.59
CA THR A 61 0.73 2.67 -6.41
C THR A 61 0.24 3.38 -5.16
N ARG A 62 -0.58 4.42 -5.28
CA ARG A 62 -1.22 5.10 -4.14
C ARG A 62 -2.11 4.15 -3.34
N ASP A 63 -2.70 3.14 -3.98
CA ASP A 63 -3.54 2.16 -3.30
C ASP A 63 -2.77 1.31 -2.29
N LEU A 64 -1.44 1.25 -2.39
CA LEU A 64 -0.61 0.50 -1.46
C LEU A 64 -0.23 1.30 -0.21
N LEU A 65 -0.41 2.63 -0.24
CA LEU A 65 -0.07 3.48 0.88
C LEU A 65 -0.96 3.19 2.08
N GLY A 66 -0.35 3.10 3.26
CA GLY A 66 -1.04 2.79 4.51
C GLY A 66 -1.46 1.32 4.68
N LYS A 67 -1.30 0.47 3.65
CA LYS A 67 -1.56 -0.97 3.80
C LYS A 67 -0.39 -1.63 4.54
N PRO A 68 -0.62 -2.38 5.62
CA PRO A 68 0.46 -3.06 6.33
C PRO A 68 1.08 -4.16 5.47
N CYS A 69 2.38 -4.38 5.64
CA CYS A 69 3.14 -5.43 4.98
C CYS A 69 4.20 -6.01 5.91
N MET A 70 4.66 -7.21 5.58
CA MET A 70 5.84 -7.82 6.18
C MET A 70 7.04 -7.63 5.25
N LEU A 71 8.15 -7.17 5.81
CA LEU A 71 9.42 -6.97 5.11
C LEU A 71 10.40 -8.09 5.48
N THR A 72 11.06 -8.65 4.48
CA THR A 72 12.17 -9.58 4.68
C THR A 72 13.47 -8.83 4.41
N LEU A 73 14.23 -8.55 5.47
CA LEU A 73 15.49 -7.81 5.41
C LEU A 73 16.67 -8.78 5.61
N ALA A 74 17.72 -8.65 4.81
CA ALA A 74 18.95 -9.42 4.97
C ALA A 74 20.14 -8.49 5.16
N GLN A 75 20.94 -8.78 6.19
CA GLN A 75 22.20 -8.10 6.44
C GLN A 75 23.31 -8.75 5.60
N SER A 76 23.94 -7.96 4.74
CA SER A 76 25.15 -8.40 4.04
C SER A 76 26.38 -8.16 4.90
N SER A 77 27.14 -9.21 5.18
CA SER A 77 28.42 -9.19 5.90
C SER A 77 29.63 -8.93 4.98
N GLN A 78 29.42 -8.80 3.67
CA GLN A 78 30.52 -8.76 2.69
C GLN A 78 31.29 -7.43 2.63
N SER A 79 30.90 -6.41 3.40
CA SER A 79 31.57 -5.11 3.39
C SER A 79 31.91 -4.63 4.79
N PHE A 80 32.87 -3.71 4.90
CA PHE A 80 33.28 -3.07 6.17
C PHE A 80 32.11 -2.37 6.90
N ARG A 81 30.98 -2.14 6.22
CA ARG A 81 29.74 -1.63 6.80
C ARG A 81 28.62 -2.67 6.61
N ALA A 82 27.95 -3.04 7.68
CA ALA A 82 26.74 -3.87 7.58
C ALA A 82 25.68 -3.09 6.78
N PHE A 83 25.34 -3.58 5.59
CA PHE A 83 24.24 -3.04 4.79
C PHE A 83 23.06 -3.99 4.90
N VAL A 84 21.89 -3.42 5.18
CA VAL A 84 20.63 -4.15 5.18
C VAL A 84 19.98 -3.98 3.81
N SER A 85 19.67 -5.11 3.17
CA SER A 85 19.03 -5.17 1.86
C SER A 85 17.63 -5.74 1.99
N LEU A 86 16.70 -5.23 1.19
CA LEU A 86 15.33 -5.76 1.13
C LEU A 86 15.26 -6.95 0.19
N GLN A 87 14.99 -8.13 0.75
CA GLN A 87 14.89 -9.38 -0.01
C GLN A 87 13.47 -9.63 -0.52
N GLY A 88 12.46 -9.20 0.25
CA GLY A 88 11.07 -9.45 -0.10
C GLY A 88 10.09 -8.57 0.66
N ILE A 89 8.90 -8.42 0.09
CA ILE A 89 7.74 -7.78 0.69
C ILE A 89 6.58 -8.74 0.54
N SER A 90 5.76 -8.92 1.57
CA SER A 90 4.55 -9.72 1.50
C SER A 90 3.40 -9.05 2.21
N ARG A 91 2.17 -9.41 1.82
CA ARG A 91 0.97 -8.97 2.52
C ARG A 91 0.97 -9.54 3.95
N LEU A 92 0.48 -8.77 4.90
CA LEU A 92 0.17 -9.30 6.22
C LEU A 92 -0.86 -10.43 6.11
N GLU A 93 -0.63 -11.53 6.82
CA GLU A 93 -1.52 -12.70 6.80
C GLU A 93 -2.91 -12.34 7.31
N LYS A 94 -3.94 -13.01 6.78
CA LYS A 94 -5.33 -12.77 7.20
C LYS A 94 -5.47 -13.03 8.70
N GLY A 95 -6.02 -12.04 9.42
CA GLY A 95 -6.25 -12.14 10.86
C GLY A 95 -5.08 -11.67 11.73
N LYS A 96 -3.90 -11.40 11.17
CA LYS A 96 -2.82 -10.73 11.90
C LYS A 96 -3.02 -9.21 11.87
N GLN A 97 -2.73 -8.55 13.00
CA GLN A 97 -2.69 -7.10 13.11
C GLN A 97 -1.23 -6.62 12.99
N PRO A 98 -0.98 -5.43 12.42
CA PRO A 98 0.35 -4.85 12.43
C PRO A 98 0.79 -4.57 13.89
N PRO A 99 2.10 -4.62 14.19
CA PRO A 99 2.61 -4.47 15.55
C PRO A 99 2.42 -3.07 16.16
N GLY A 100 2.07 -2.07 15.34
CA GLY A 100 1.79 -0.72 15.81
C GLY A 100 1.15 0.14 14.73
N VAL A 101 0.87 1.39 15.10
CA VAL A 101 0.36 2.41 14.20
C VAL A 101 1.53 3.26 13.71
N PRO A 102 1.63 3.59 12.41
CA PRO A 102 2.65 4.51 11.92
C PRO A 102 2.58 5.87 12.63
N HIS A 103 3.73 6.38 13.07
CA HIS A 103 3.86 7.71 13.67
C HIS A 103 3.94 8.80 12.59
N ASN A 104 4.59 8.51 11.46
CA ASN A 104 4.75 9.47 10.38
C ASN A 104 3.53 9.52 9.46
N PRO A 105 3.18 10.70 8.91
CA PRO A 105 2.10 10.82 7.96
C PRO A 105 2.44 10.10 6.65
N ILE A 106 1.44 9.42 6.09
CA ILE A 106 1.54 8.85 4.75
C ILE A 106 1.84 9.97 3.75
N THR A 107 2.94 9.81 3.02
CA THR A 107 3.44 10.83 2.08
C THR A 107 3.59 10.21 0.70
N TYR A 108 3.04 10.88 -0.32
CA TYR A 108 3.18 10.51 -1.72
C TYR A 108 3.63 11.72 -2.52
N PHE A 109 4.69 11.56 -3.30
CA PHE A 109 5.18 12.60 -4.20
C PHE A 109 5.41 12.02 -5.58
N SER A 110 4.88 12.71 -6.60
CA SER A 110 5.06 12.38 -8.01
C SER A 110 5.58 13.60 -8.77
N MET A 111 6.43 13.34 -9.75
CA MET A 111 6.96 14.33 -10.70
C MET A 111 6.11 14.42 -11.98
N ASP A 112 4.89 13.90 -11.95
CA ASP A 112 3.92 14.08 -13.03
C ASP A 112 3.44 15.54 -13.05
N ALA A 113 3.56 16.20 -14.20
CA ALA A 113 3.21 17.61 -14.39
C ALA A 113 1.75 17.93 -14.04
N THR A 114 0.86 16.94 -14.13
CA THR A 114 -0.57 17.11 -13.82
C THR A 114 -0.88 16.96 -12.32
N HIS A 115 0.02 16.36 -11.54
CA HIS A 115 -0.20 16.00 -10.13
C HIS A 115 0.93 16.42 -9.19
N ILE A 116 1.78 17.36 -9.60
CA ILE A 116 2.91 17.80 -8.76
C ILE A 116 2.40 18.58 -7.54
N ASP A 117 2.73 18.08 -6.35
CA ASP A 117 2.43 18.73 -5.07
C ASP A 117 3.72 19.25 -4.42
N MET A 118 3.96 20.54 -4.60
CA MET A 118 5.13 21.20 -4.04
C MET A 118 5.04 21.42 -2.53
N VAL A 119 3.84 21.43 -1.94
CA VAL A 119 3.71 21.48 -0.46
C VAL A 119 4.24 20.19 0.13
N THR A 120 3.93 19.06 -0.49
CA THR A 120 4.52 17.77 -0.11
C THR A 120 6.02 17.73 -0.39
N PHE A 121 6.49 18.33 -1.50
CA PHE A 121 7.92 18.43 -1.80
C PHE A 121 8.72 19.12 -0.69
N GLU A 122 8.23 20.24 -0.16
CA GLU A 122 8.92 20.97 0.91
C GLU A 122 9.03 20.20 2.23
N ARG A 123 8.10 19.27 2.48
CA ARG A 123 8.10 18.39 3.65
C ARG A 123 9.12 17.25 3.54
N LEU A 124 9.68 17.00 2.36
CA LEU A 124 10.69 15.96 2.17
C LEU A 124 12.02 16.37 2.81
N SER A 125 12.83 15.38 3.21
CA SER A 125 14.16 15.64 3.76
C SER A 125 15.09 16.27 2.73
N GLU A 126 16.06 17.07 3.20
CA GLU A 126 17.02 17.77 2.33
C GLU A 126 17.74 16.83 1.37
N LYS A 127 18.10 15.63 1.81
CA LYS A 127 18.74 14.62 0.96
C LYS A 127 17.84 14.14 -0.17
N VAL A 128 16.55 13.97 0.09
CA VAL A 128 15.56 13.55 -0.92
C VAL A 128 15.29 14.71 -1.89
N LYS A 129 15.09 15.93 -1.38
CA LYS A 129 14.94 17.14 -2.21
C LYS A 129 16.14 17.33 -3.13
N ALA A 130 17.36 17.26 -2.62
CA ALA A 130 18.58 17.37 -3.41
C ALA A 130 18.73 16.26 -4.47
N THR A 131 18.18 15.07 -4.20
CA THR A 131 18.19 13.96 -5.16
C THR A 131 17.18 14.22 -6.28
N ILE A 132 15.97 14.69 -5.95
CA ILE A 132 14.92 15.03 -6.91
C ILE A 132 15.34 16.21 -7.78
N GLN A 133 15.95 17.25 -7.20
CA GLN A 133 16.38 18.45 -7.94
C GLN A 133 17.46 18.17 -8.99
N LYS A 134 18.22 17.07 -8.85
CA LYS A 134 19.22 16.64 -9.83
C LYS A 134 18.62 15.90 -11.02
N SER A 135 17.31 15.62 -11.02
CA SER A 135 16.68 14.85 -12.08
C SER A 135 16.29 15.74 -13.27
N PRO A 136 16.43 15.24 -14.52
CA PRO A 136 15.98 15.97 -15.70
C PRO A 136 14.46 16.11 -15.77
N GLU A 137 13.70 15.28 -15.05
CA GLU A 137 12.24 15.43 -14.87
C GLU A 137 11.92 16.72 -14.11
N TYR A 138 12.62 16.97 -13.00
CA TYR A 138 12.41 18.16 -12.17
C TYR A 138 12.80 19.45 -12.90
N GLU A 139 13.92 19.43 -13.65
CA GLU A 139 14.32 20.55 -14.51
C GLU A 139 13.27 20.85 -15.60
N ARG A 140 12.66 19.81 -16.18
CA ARG A 140 11.59 19.99 -17.17
C ARG A 140 10.34 20.60 -16.55
N LEU A 141 9.95 20.15 -15.36
CA LEU A 141 8.78 20.67 -14.63
C LEU A 141 8.94 22.15 -14.28
N THR A 142 10.09 22.51 -13.71
CA THR A 142 10.40 23.91 -13.33
C THR A 142 10.47 24.83 -14.54
N ARG A 143 10.84 24.33 -15.72
CA ARG A 143 10.83 25.08 -16.98
C ARG A 143 9.44 25.19 -17.62
N ALA A 144 8.60 24.17 -17.50
CA ALA A 144 7.30 24.08 -18.18
C ALA A 144 6.14 24.69 -17.39
N VAL A 145 6.17 24.61 -16.05
CA VAL A 145 5.15 25.17 -15.17
C VAL A 145 5.69 26.47 -14.59
N PRO A 146 5.22 27.66 -15.03
CA PRO A 146 5.55 28.88 -14.31
C PRO A 146 5.00 28.75 -12.89
N MET A 147 5.89 28.92 -11.91
CA MET A 147 5.70 28.90 -10.45
C MET A 147 4.59 29.87 -9.96
N ARG A 148 3.34 29.73 -10.42
CA ARG A 148 2.23 30.66 -10.13
C ARG A 148 0.91 30.00 -9.73
N ILE A 149 0.78 28.67 -9.73
CA ILE A 149 -0.45 28.00 -9.29
C ILE A 149 -0.15 27.18 -8.03
N TRP A 150 0.07 27.89 -6.91
CA TRP A 150 0.37 27.35 -5.58
C TRP A 150 -0.89 27.17 -4.73
N GLN A 151 -2.00 26.78 -5.32
CA GLN A 151 -3.19 26.45 -4.54
C GLN A 151 -3.20 24.95 -4.33
N ALA A 152 -3.10 24.55 -3.05
CA ALA A 152 -3.21 23.18 -2.61
C ALA A 152 -4.48 22.56 -3.22
N HIS A 153 -4.31 21.58 -4.09
CA HIS A 153 -5.45 20.82 -4.57
C HIS A 153 -5.89 19.89 -3.44
N PRO A 154 -7.15 19.96 -2.98
CA PRO A 154 -7.66 18.94 -2.09
C PRO A 154 -7.61 17.59 -2.81
N VAL A 155 -7.02 16.59 -2.16
CA VAL A 155 -7.03 15.20 -2.64
C VAL A 155 -8.48 14.72 -2.60
N THR A 156 -9.22 14.93 -3.68
CA THR A 156 -10.58 14.40 -3.83
C THR A 156 -10.45 12.90 -4.11
N HIS A 157 -10.58 12.09 -3.06
CA HIS A 157 -10.85 10.65 -3.21
C HIS A 157 -12.23 10.51 -3.88
N ALA A 158 -12.26 10.32 -5.20
CA ALA A 158 -13.48 9.95 -5.91
C ALA A 158 -13.86 8.52 -5.53
N LYS A 159 -14.67 8.36 -4.48
CA LYS A 159 -15.43 7.13 -4.23
C LYS A 159 -16.63 7.10 -5.15
N THR A 160 -16.51 6.37 -6.26
CA THR A 160 -17.64 5.91 -7.07
C THR A 160 -17.26 4.47 -7.43
N LEU A 161 -17.93 3.40 -7.01
CA LEU A 161 -19.36 3.11 -7.06
C LEU A 161 -19.70 2.02 -6.03
N TYR A 162 -20.65 2.28 -5.13
CA TYR A 162 -21.54 1.24 -4.61
C TYR A 162 -22.88 1.90 -4.27
N SER A 163 -23.68 2.20 -5.30
CA SER A 163 -25.09 2.51 -5.10
C SER A 163 -25.88 1.23 -5.34
N ARG A 164 -26.31 0.67 -4.21
CA ARG A 164 -27.15 -0.50 -4.05
C ARG A 164 -28.52 -0.21 -4.68
N HIS A 165 -28.84 -0.86 -5.80
CA HIS A 165 -30.23 -0.98 -6.25
C HIS A 165 -30.95 -1.95 -5.31
N SER A 166 -31.59 -1.41 -4.27
CA SER A 166 -32.69 -2.05 -3.56
C SER A 166 -33.98 -1.44 -4.07
N GLN A 167 -34.53 -1.99 -5.15
CA GLN A 167 -35.93 -1.74 -5.48
C GLN A 167 -36.79 -2.52 -4.51
N SER A 168 -37.60 -1.78 -3.76
CA SER A 168 -38.69 -2.27 -2.94
C SER A 168 -39.78 -2.86 -3.84
N THR A 169 -40.06 -4.15 -3.69
CA THR A 169 -41.34 -4.73 -4.12
C THR A 169 -42.16 -4.99 -2.85
N GLN A 170 -43.30 -4.32 -2.76
CA GLN A 170 -44.28 -4.52 -1.69
C GLN A 170 -44.87 -5.96 -1.77
N PRO A 171 -45.25 -6.58 -0.64
CA PRO A 171 -45.90 -7.89 -0.67
C PRO A 171 -47.41 -7.74 -0.95
N ALA A 172 -47.90 -8.54 -1.90
CA ALA A 172 -49.32 -8.84 -2.04
C ALA A 172 -49.70 -9.95 -1.04
N SER A 173 -50.83 -9.76 -0.37
CA SER A 173 -51.49 -10.68 0.55
C SER A 173 -52.37 -11.70 -0.17
N ASP A 174 -52.80 -12.72 0.60
CA ASP A 174 -53.84 -13.73 0.35
C ASP A 174 -53.37 -14.97 -0.45
N ASP A 175 -53.67 -16.22 -0.11
CA ASP A 175 -54.53 -16.84 0.91
C ASP A 175 -54.09 -18.32 1.10
N LEU A 176 -54.56 -18.90 2.20
CA LEU A 176 -54.46 -20.25 2.75
C LEU A 176 -54.30 -21.46 1.80
N SER A 177 -53.59 -22.49 2.32
CA SER A 177 -54.09 -23.88 2.50
C SER A 177 -53.11 -25.02 2.15
N SER A 178 -52.46 -25.53 3.21
CA SER A 178 -52.45 -26.96 3.59
C SER A 178 -51.33 -27.91 3.12
N ARG A 179 -50.79 -28.59 4.15
CA ARG A 179 -50.28 -29.99 4.25
C ARG A 179 -48.89 -30.33 3.71
N GLY A 180 -48.05 -30.81 4.62
CA GLY A 180 -47.09 -31.89 4.34
C GLY A 180 -45.69 -31.74 4.95
N THR A 181 -45.52 -32.12 6.22
CA THR A 181 -44.23 -32.63 6.75
C THR A 181 -43.90 -33.98 6.13
N PRO A 182 -42.62 -34.33 5.90
CA PRO A 182 -41.88 -35.01 6.97
C PRO A 182 -40.40 -34.60 7.14
N SER A 183 -39.95 -34.88 8.35
CA SER A 183 -38.62 -34.82 8.95
C SER A 183 -37.56 -35.65 8.21
N ILE A 184 -36.37 -35.09 7.93
CA ILE A 184 -35.10 -35.83 7.80
C ILE A 184 -33.91 -34.95 8.27
N ILE A 185 -33.39 -35.29 9.45
CA ILE A 185 -31.97 -35.47 9.84
C ILE A 185 -30.97 -34.35 9.48
N MET A 186 -30.47 -33.66 10.52
CA MET A 186 -29.17 -32.97 10.50
C MET A 186 -28.03 -33.99 10.37
N PRO A 187 -26.88 -33.56 9.84
CA PRO A 187 -25.76 -33.52 10.78
C PRO A 187 -24.99 -32.20 10.78
N VAL A 188 -24.69 -31.83 12.01
CA VAL A 188 -23.60 -30.98 12.48
C VAL A 188 -22.28 -31.32 11.78
N ALA A 189 -21.60 -30.31 11.25
CA ALA A 189 -20.15 -30.33 11.06
C ALA A 189 -19.53 -29.29 12.01
N ARG A 190 -19.02 -29.78 13.14
CA ARG A 190 -18.15 -29.11 14.10
C ARG A 190 -16.78 -29.80 14.00
N ARG A 191 -15.71 -29.04 14.23
CA ARG A 191 -14.29 -29.47 14.40
C ARG A 191 -13.54 -29.67 13.07
N GLN A 192 -12.25 -29.39 12.92
CA GLN A 192 -11.15 -28.95 13.78
C GLN A 192 -10.02 -28.55 12.83
N ALA A 193 -9.28 -27.48 13.10
CA ALA A 193 -7.90 -27.37 12.64
C ALA A 193 -7.08 -26.79 13.79
N THR A 194 -6.48 -27.71 14.53
CA THR A 194 -5.52 -27.51 15.61
C THR A 194 -4.09 -27.58 15.06
N CYS A 195 -3.23 -26.72 15.62
CA CYS A 195 -1.76 -26.82 15.73
C CYS A 195 -0.97 -26.71 14.40
N GLN A 196 0.21 -26.07 14.35
CA GLN A 196 1.32 -26.27 15.27
C GLN A 196 2.35 -25.13 15.20
N GLU A 197 2.96 -24.84 16.35
CA GLU A 197 4.21 -24.06 16.50
C GLU A 197 5.35 -24.66 15.68
N VAL A 198 6.22 -23.81 15.15
CA VAL A 198 7.61 -24.18 14.87
C VAL A 198 8.48 -23.18 15.62
N VAL A 199 9.33 -23.77 16.47
CA VAL A 199 10.36 -23.17 17.33
C VAL A 199 11.31 -22.28 16.53
#